data_AF-A0A9P1GXF2-F1
#
_entry.id   AF-A0A9P1GXF2-F1
#
_cell.length_a   1.000
_cell.length_b   1.000
_cell.length_c   1.000
_cell.angle_alpha   90.00
_cell.angle_beta   90.00
_cell.angle_gamma   90.00
#
_symmetry.space_group_name_H-M   'P 1'
#
loop_
_entity.id
_entity.type
_entity.pdbx_description
1 polymer ?
#
loop_
_entity_poly.entity_id
_entity_poly.type
_entity_poly.pdbx_seq_one_letter_code
_entity_poly.pdbx_strand_id
1 'polypeptide(L)'
;MTFGPIVHPINSVDELNESSATLWSIAKGNKPLPVSRVPFWIDVRDLAKAHVEALIRPEAGGRRYVPASPERFSYAKAAQIMLDRFESLKGKVEADSQVIDESYGLDGETVAEELGLELHTFQDTVTDLISQTLAMETNDKIKGPMK
;
A
#
# COMPACT_ATOMS: atom_id res chain seq x y z
N MET A 1 -3.44 2.87 -7.03
CA MET A 1 -3.04 3.30 -5.68
C MET A 1 -1.59 2.93 -5.43
N THR A 2 -0.86 3.71 -4.63
CA THR A 2 0.52 3.37 -4.25
C THR A 2 0.54 3.12 -2.75
N PHE A 3 1.01 1.94 -2.33
CA PHE A 3 1.09 1.54 -0.93
C PHE A 3 2.51 1.08 -0.60
N GLY A 4 2.82 0.91 0.69
CA GLY A 4 4.10 0.37 1.15
C GLY A 4 4.82 1.29 2.12
N PRO A 5 6.02 0.89 2.57
CA PRO A 5 6.76 1.58 3.61
C PRO A 5 7.20 2.99 3.19
N ILE A 6 7.26 3.87 4.18
CA ILE A 6 7.48 5.30 4.01
C ILE A 6 8.93 5.62 4.32
N VAL A 7 9.61 6.24 3.35
CA VAL A 7 11.03 6.66 3.51
C VAL A 7 11.21 8.18 3.45
N HIS A 8 10.19 8.91 2.99
CA HIS A 8 10.23 10.37 3.02
C HIS A 8 10.06 10.85 4.47
N PRO A 9 10.72 11.97 4.84
CA PRO A 9 10.71 12.43 6.21
C PRO A 9 9.29 12.85 6.63
N ILE A 10 8.77 12.21 7.68
CA ILE A 10 7.55 12.57 8.38
C ILE A 10 7.79 12.44 9.89
N ASN A 11 7.16 13.31 10.68
CA ASN A 11 7.37 13.34 12.13
C ASN A 11 6.40 12.44 12.90
N SER A 12 5.21 12.18 12.35
CA SER A 12 4.16 11.38 12.99
C SER A 12 3.26 10.72 11.95
N VAL A 13 2.39 9.82 12.42
CA VAL A 13 1.35 9.17 11.59
C VAL A 13 0.26 10.13 11.08
N ASP A 14 0.25 11.40 11.50
CA ASP A 14 -0.69 12.41 11.01
C ASP A 14 -0.22 13.08 9.71
N GLU A 15 1.06 12.92 9.36
CA GLU A 15 1.69 13.45 8.14
C GLU A 15 1.69 12.41 6.99
N LEU A 16 1.02 11.28 7.16
CA LEU A 16 0.91 10.22 6.15
C LEU A 16 0.27 10.76 4.86
N ASN A 17 0.79 10.32 3.71
CA ASN A 17 0.09 10.53 2.44
C ASN A 17 -1.27 9.84 2.42
N GLU A 18 -2.16 10.26 1.51
CA GLU A 18 -3.57 9.84 1.51
C GLU A 18 -3.77 8.31 1.48
N SER A 19 -3.03 7.60 0.63
CA SER A 19 -3.15 6.14 0.50
C SER A 19 -2.68 5.40 1.77
N SER A 20 -1.58 5.84 2.37
CA SER A 20 -1.07 5.25 3.62
C SER A 20 -1.95 5.61 4.81
N ALA A 21 -2.43 6.86 4.87
CA ALA A 21 -3.36 7.33 5.88
C ALA A 21 -4.68 6.56 5.83
N THR A 22 -5.13 6.17 4.62
CA THR A 22 -6.33 5.34 4.45
C THR A 22 -6.15 3.95 5.05
N LEU A 23 -5.03 3.26 4.76
CA LEU A 23 -4.72 1.97 5.38
C LEU A 23 -4.52 2.10 6.90
N TRP A 24 -3.86 3.17 7.35
CA TRP A 24 -3.69 3.45 8.77
C TRP A 24 -5.03 3.70 9.48
N SER A 25 -5.98 4.38 8.83
CA SER A 25 -7.33 4.61 9.38
C SER A 25 -8.06 3.30 9.66
N ILE A 26 -7.85 2.27 8.82
CA ILE A 26 -8.41 0.94 9.03
C ILE A 26 -7.77 0.28 10.24
N ALA A 27 -6.45 0.35 10.39
CA ALA A 27 -5.75 -0.11 11.59
C ALA A 27 -6.17 0.65 12.88
N LYS A 28 -6.68 1.88 12.72
CA LYS A 28 -7.33 2.63 13.81
C LYS A 28 -8.77 2.18 14.13
N GLY A 29 -9.33 1.25 13.37
CA GLY A 29 -10.68 0.72 13.56
C GLY A 29 -11.77 1.63 12.99
N ASN A 30 -11.42 2.55 12.09
CA ASN A 30 -12.40 3.46 11.51
C ASN A 30 -13.39 2.71 10.62
N LYS A 31 -14.67 3.10 10.72
CA LYS A 31 -15.78 2.55 9.94
C LYS A 31 -16.59 3.67 9.25
N PRO A 32 -17.27 3.37 8.13
CA PRO A 32 -17.18 2.12 7.36
C PRO A 32 -15.82 1.98 6.66
N LEU A 33 -15.48 0.76 6.22
CA LEU A 33 -14.29 0.57 5.38
C LEU A 33 -14.40 1.43 4.11
N PRO A 34 -13.30 2.10 3.68
CA PRO A 34 -13.31 2.88 2.44
C PRO A 34 -13.66 2.00 1.24
N VAL A 35 -14.21 2.58 0.18
CA VAL A 35 -14.53 1.84 -1.05
C VAL A 35 -13.41 2.01 -2.07
N SER A 36 -12.84 0.89 -2.54
CA SER A 36 -11.90 0.90 -3.65
C SER A 36 -12.67 0.95 -4.97
N ARG A 37 -12.81 2.15 -5.55
CA ARG A 37 -13.48 2.34 -6.85
C ARG A 37 -12.63 1.90 -8.04
N VAL A 38 -11.32 1.88 -7.87
CA VAL A 38 -10.33 1.46 -8.87
C VAL A 38 -9.38 0.47 -8.17
N PRO A 39 -9.59 -0.85 -8.35
CA PRO A 39 -8.93 -1.88 -7.53
C PRO A 39 -7.50 -2.20 -7.99
N PHE A 40 -6.77 -1.20 -8.51
CA PHE A 40 -5.39 -1.35 -8.96
C PHE A 40 -4.43 -0.67 -8.00
N TRP A 41 -3.30 -1.32 -7.75
CA TRP A 41 -2.31 -0.84 -6.80
C TRP A 41 -0.88 -1.26 -7.19
N ILE A 42 0.12 -0.66 -6.55
CA ILE A 42 1.53 -1.02 -6.68
C ILE A 42 2.25 -0.76 -5.34
N ASP A 43 3.28 -1.55 -5.02
CA ASP A 43 4.19 -1.24 -3.92
C ASP A 43 5.08 -0.04 -4.32
N VAL A 44 5.30 0.89 -3.39
CA VAL A 44 6.09 2.10 -3.60
C VAL A 44 7.54 1.80 -3.97
N ARG A 45 8.10 0.69 -3.49
CA ARG A 45 9.45 0.22 -3.83
C ARG A 45 9.52 -0.26 -5.27
N ASP A 46 8.51 -1.01 -5.71
CA ASP A 46 8.42 -1.49 -7.09
C ASP A 46 8.20 -0.33 -8.06
N LEU A 47 7.36 0.64 -7.68
CA LEU A 47 7.16 1.87 -8.44
C LEU A 47 8.46 2.68 -8.56
N ALA A 48 9.20 2.84 -7.46
CA ALA A 48 10.50 3.52 -7.48
C ALA A 48 11.50 2.80 -8.38
N LYS A 49 11.56 1.46 -8.30
CA LYS A 49 12.40 0.64 -9.18
C LYS A 49 12.00 0.79 -10.64
N ALA A 50 10.71 0.75 -10.96
CA ALA A 50 10.19 0.96 -12.30
C ALA A 50 10.63 2.33 -12.88
N HIS A 51 10.58 3.40 -12.07
CA HIS A 51 11.06 4.72 -12.50
C HIS A 51 12.56 4.72 -12.84
N VAL A 52 13.38 4.05 -12.02
CA VAL A 52 14.83 3.95 -12.27
C VAL A 52 15.11 3.13 -13.52
N GLU A 53 14.49 1.94 -13.64
CA GLU A 53 14.69 1.04 -14.78
C GLU A 53 14.24 1.67 -16.10
N ALA A 54 13.10 2.38 -16.10
CA ALA A 54 12.61 3.10 -17.27
C ALA A 54 13.55 4.24 -17.72
N LEU A 55 14.32 4.82 -16.80
CA LEU A 55 15.30 5.87 -17.13
C LEU A 55 16.58 5.29 -17.72
N ILE A 56 17.04 4.14 -17.21
CA ILE A 56 18.37 3.59 -17.55
C ILE A 56 18.35 2.61 -18.72
N ARG A 57 17.22 1.96 -19.01
CA ARG A 57 17.10 0.98 -20.10
C ARG A 57 16.78 1.68 -21.42
N PRO A 58 17.67 1.65 -22.43
CA PRO A 58 17.38 2.23 -23.74
C PRO A 58 16.09 1.67 -24.38
N GLU A 59 15.78 0.41 -24.13
CA GLU A 59 14.62 -0.33 -24.65
C GLU A 59 13.28 0.20 -24.10
N ALA A 60 13.32 0.91 -22.96
CA ALA A 60 12.16 1.61 -22.42
C ALA A 60 11.86 2.94 -23.16
N GLY A 61 12.78 3.40 -24.02
CA GLY A 61 12.65 4.65 -24.78
C GLY A 61 11.41 4.67 -25.67
N GLY A 62 10.62 5.76 -25.57
CA GLY A 62 9.39 5.94 -26.36
C GLY A 62 8.20 5.08 -25.90
N ARG A 63 8.35 4.32 -24.80
CA ARG A 63 7.30 3.46 -24.26
C ARG A 63 6.53 4.16 -23.14
N ARG A 64 5.31 3.67 -22.91
CA ARG A 64 4.47 4.10 -21.79
C ARG A 64 4.13 2.87 -20.97
N TYR A 65 4.48 2.93 -19.70
CA TYR A 65 4.23 1.86 -18.75
C TYR A 65 3.19 2.30 -17.72
N VAL A 66 2.42 1.33 -17.22
CA VAL A 66 1.57 1.50 -16.04
C VAL A 66 2.05 0.52 -14.98
N PRO A 67 2.93 0.94 -14.05
CA PRO A 67 3.34 0.09 -12.93
C PRO A 67 2.12 -0.26 -12.07
N ALA A 68 1.75 -1.54 -12.08
CA ALA A 68 0.64 -2.07 -11.32
C ALA A 68 0.90 -3.53 -10.98
N SER A 69 0.44 -3.96 -9.81
CA SER A 69 0.35 -5.38 -9.47
C SER A 69 -0.77 -6.04 -10.30
N PRO A 70 -0.59 -7.29 -10.76
CA PRO A 70 -1.67 -8.07 -11.36
C PRO A 70 -2.77 -8.42 -10.35
N GLU A 71 -2.47 -8.35 -9.05
CA GLU A 71 -3.40 -8.60 -7.97
C GLU A 71 -4.35 -7.41 -7.78
N ARG A 72 -5.67 -7.65 -7.76
CA ARG A 72 -6.66 -6.64 -7.35
C ARG A 72 -6.75 -6.52 -5.83
N PHE A 73 -7.07 -5.32 -5.34
CA PHE A 73 -7.23 -5.06 -3.91
C PHE A 73 -8.62 -4.53 -3.54
N SER A 74 -8.99 -4.78 -2.28
CA SER A 74 -10.06 -4.08 -1.56
C SER A 74 -9.56 -3.70 -0.16
N TYR A 75 -10.23 -2.76 0.49
CA TYR A 75 -9.88 -2.39 1.86
C TYR A 75 -10.31 -3.47 2.87
N ALA A 76 -11.33 -4.27 2.52
CA ALA A 76 -11.65 -5.53 3.20
C ALA A 76 -10.47 -6.50 3.24
N LYS A 77 -9.81 -6.70 2.09
CA LYS A 77 -8.62 -7.57 1.99
C LYS A 77 -7.47 -7.04 2.84
N ALA A 78 -7.26 -5.72 2.83
CA ALA A 78 -6.25 -5.09 3.70
C ALA A 78 -6.59 -5.29 5.19
N ALA A 79 -7.84 -5.10 5.59
CA ALA A 79 -8.31 -5.34 6.96
C ALA A 79 -8.10 -6.80 7.39
N GLN A 80 -8.36 -7.76 6.50
CA GLN A 80 -8.12 -9.17 6.77
C GLN A 80 -6.62 -9.45 6.98
N ILE A 81 -5.75 -8.93 6.11
CA ILE A 81 -4.28 -9.03 6.28
C ILE A 81 -3.87 -8.45 7.64
N MET A 82 -4.43 -7.32 8.04
CA MET A 82 -4.14 -6.71 9.34
C MET A 82 -4.52 -7.62 10.52
N LEU A 83 -5.69 -8.27 10.46
CA LEU A 83 -6.16 -9.20 11.48
C LEU A 83 -5.31 -10.48 11.55
N ASP A 84 -4.85 -10.97 10.40
CA ASP A 84 -4.05 -12.18 10.30
C ASP A 84 -2.60 -11.97 10.78
N ARG A 85 -2.07 -10.76 10.60
CA ARG A 85 -0.65 -10.44 10.87
C ARG A 85 -0.38 -9.75 12.19
N PHE A 86 -1.34 -9.01 12.74
CA PHE A 86 -1.12 -8.18 13.93
C PHE A 86 -2.13 -8.50 15.03
N GLU A 87 -1.66 -9.25 16.04
CA GLU A 87 -2.49 -9.59 17.22
C GLU A 87 -3.06 -8.33 17.91
N SER A 88 -2.29 -7.24 17.94
CA SER A 88 -2.69 -5.95 18.52
C SER A 88 -3.87 -5.27 17.81
N LEU A 89 -4.20 -5.69 16.59
CA LEU A 89 -5.30 -5.15 15.81
C LEU A 89 -6.59 -5.98 15.93
N LYS A 90 -6.52 -7.19 16.52
CA LYS A 90 -7.71 -8.01 16.76
C LYS A 90 -8.65 -7.32 17.76
N GLY A 91 -9.94 -7.32 17.44
CA GLY A 91 -10.98 -6.62 18.21
C GLY A 91 -11.05 -5.11 18.00
N LYS A 92 -10.10 -4.52 17.25
CA LYS A 92 -10.11 -3.11 16.83
C LYS A 92 -10.47 -2.97 15.36
N VAL A 93 -9.88 -3.80 14.52
CA VAL A 93 -10.16 -3.88 13.08
C VAL A 93 -11.30 -4.87 12.84
N GLU A 94 -12.17 -4.56 11.89
CA GLU A 94 -13.16 -5.49 11.38
C GLU A 94 -12.99 -5.61 9.86
N ALA A 95 -12.99 -6.84 9.36
CA ALA A 95 -12.99 -7.13 7.95
C ALA A 95 -14.44 -7.39 7.50
N ASP A 96 -15.07 -6.38 6.91
CA ASP A 96 -16.32 -6.56 6.18
C ASP A 96 -16.03 -7.08 4.77
N SER A 97 -17.01 -7.72 4.13
CA SER A 97 -16.87 -8.12 2.72
C SER A 97 -17.00 -6.91 1.79
N GLN A 98 -16.09 -6.80 0.82
CA GLN A 98 -16.18 -5.85 -0.28
C GLN A 98 -16.03 -6.58 -1.61
N VAL A 99 -16.96 -6.33 -2.52
CA VAL A 99 -16.88 -6.82 -3.90
C VAL A 99 -15.80 -6.05 -4.64
N ILE A 100 -14.90 -6.77 -5.30
CA ILE A 100 -13.90 -6.20 -6.19
C ILE A 100 -14.53 -6.11 -7.58
N ASP A 101 -14.44 -4.93 -8.20
CA ASP A 101 -14.89 -4.74 -9.58
C ASP A 101 -13.91 -5.40 -10.55
N GLU A 102 -14.42 -6.36 -11.33
CA GLU A 102 -13.66 -7.10 -12.34
C GLU A 102 -14.08 -6.75 -13.77
N SER A 103 -14.94 -5.74 -13.95
CA SER A 103 -15.47 -5.33 -15.27
C SER A 103 -14.42 -4.71 -16.20
N TYR A 104 -13.26 -4.35 -15.68
CA TYR A 104 -12.11 -3.84 -16.44
C TYR A 104 -10.79 -4.34 -15.86
N GLY A 105 -9.74 -4.30 -16.68
CA GLY A 105 -8.39 -4.74 -16.35
C GLY A 105 -7.36 -3.63 -16.52
N LEU A 106 -6.20 -3.84 -15.91
CA LEU A 106 -5.01 -3.03 -16.10
C LEU A 106 -3.84 -3.99 -16.29
N ASP A 107 -3.10 -3.79 -17.38
CA ASP A 107 -1.90 -4.58 -17.64
C ASP A 107 -0.73 -4.03 -16.83
N GLY A 108 -0.37 -4.78 -15.79
CA GLY A 108 0.84 -4.58 -15.00
C GLY A 108 1.93 -5.62 -15.27
N GLU A 109 1.68 -6.60 -16.15
CA GLU A 109 2.64 -7.67 -16.45
C GLU A 109 3.73 -7.15 -17.40
N THR A 110 3.34 -6.40 -18.43
CA THR A 110 4.29 -5.85 -19.42
C THR A 110 5.39 -5.01 -18.77
N VAL A 111 5.07 -4.17 -17.79
CA VAL A 111 6.09 -3.35 -17.11
C VAL A 111 7.02 -4.19 -16.24
N ALA A 112 6.50 -5.24 -15.60
CA ALA A 112 7.30 -6.10 -14.74
C ALA A 112 8.30 -6.93 -15.56
N GLU A 113 7.85 -7.50 -16.67
CA GLU A 113 8.71 -8.27 -17.56
C GLU A 113 9.80 -7.40 -18.20
N GLU A 114 9.43 -6.27 -18.78
CA GLU A 114 10.37 -5.48 -19.57
C GLU A 114 11.33 -4.62 -18.74
N LEU A 115 10.89 -4.18 -17.56
CA LEU A 115 11.75 -3.47 -16.61
C LEU A 115 12.41 -4.42 -15.59
N GLY A 116 12.16 -5.73 -15.68
CA GLY A 116 12.75 -6.74 -14.80
C GLY A 116 12.41 -6.52 -13.32
N LEU A 117 11.13 -6.30 -13.03
CA LEU A 117 10.63 -6.05 -11.67
C LEU A 117 10.19 -7.35 -11.02
N GLU A 118 10.60 -7.55 -9.78
CA GLU A 118 10.03 -8.56 -8.88
C GLU A 118 9.00 -7.88 -8.00
N LEU A 119 7.71 -8.07 -8.30
CA LEU A 119 6.63 -7.35 -7.62
C LEU A 119 6.37 -7.93 -6.23
N HIS A 120 6.18 -7.04 -5.26
CA HIS A 120 5.75 -7.39 -3.92
C HIS A 120 4.28 -7.81 -3.90
N THR A 121 3.94 -8.72 -2.98
CA THR A 121 2.55 -9.12 -2.77
C THR A 121 1.77 -8.03 -2.03
N PHE A 122 0.44 -7.99 -2.19
CA PHE A 122 -0.38 -7.03 -1.43
C PHE A 122 -0.24 -7.26 0.08
N GLN A 123 -0.13 -8.51 0.49
CA GLN A 123 0.07 -8.90 1.87
C GLN A 123 1.35 -8.32 2.46
N ASP A 124 2.49 -8.44 1.78
CA ASP A 124 3.77 -7.93 2.27
C ASP A 124 3.76 -6.40 2.29
N THR A 125 3.22 -5.78 1.24
CA THR A 125 3.06 -4.32 1.14
C THR A 125 2.27 -3.74 2.31
N VAL A 126 1.10 -4.33 2.63
CA VAL A 126 0.27 -3.91 3.76
C VAL A 126 0.96 -4.21 5.09
N THR A 127 1.59 -5.39 5.21
CA THR A 127 2.29 -5.78 6.45
C THR A 127 3.42 -4.80 6.77
N ASP A 128 4.24 -4.43 5.79
CA ASP A 128 5.39 -3.53 6.00
C ASP A 128 4.92 -2.13 6.42
N LEU A 129 3.94 -1.57 5.72
CA LEU A 129 3.39 -0.25 6.05
C LEU A 129 2.74 -0.23 7.45
N ILE A 130 1.92 -1.24 7.78
CA ILE A 130 1.24 -1.29 9.07
C ILE A 130 2.23 -1.54 10.23
N SER A 131 3.22 -2.38 10.02
CA SER A 131 4.31 -2.57 10.99
C SER A 131 5.03 -1.25 11.29
N GLN A 132 5.37 -0.49 10.24
CA GLN A 132 6.05 0.80 10.39
C GLN A 132 5.18 1.82 11.13
N THR A 133 3.92 1.97 10.73
CA THR A 133 3.00 2.96 11.32
C THR A 133 2.66 2.66 12.78
N LEU A 134 2.53 1.37 13.16
CA LEU A 134 2.39 0.97 14.57
C LEU A 134 3.62 1.33 15.42
N ALA A 135 4.82 1.13 14.87
CA ALA A 135 6.06 1.51 15.53
C ALA A 135 6.16 3.04 15.69
N MET A 136 5.77 3.79 14.66
CA MET A 136 5.71 5.26 14.72
C MET A 136 4.73 5.75 15.79
N GLU A 137 3.49 5.23 15.81
CA GLU A 137 2.49 5.61 16.83
C GLU A 137 2.99 5.34 18.26
N THR A 138 3.72 4.24 18.46
CA THR A 138 4.32 3.92 19.76
C THR A 138 5.40 4.94 20.16
N ASN A 139 6.25 5.34 19.21
CA ASN A 139 7.29 6.34 19.45
C ASN A 139 6.71 7.74 19.73
N ASP A 140 5.62 8.11 19.06
CA ASP A 140 4.93 9.39 19.29
C ASP A 140 4.33 9.45 20.70
N LYS A 141 3.74 8.34 21.17
CA LYS A 141 3.22 8.23 22.55
C LYS A 141 4.32 8.35 23.60
N ILE A 142 5.54 7.88 23.31
CA ILE A 142 6.69 7.98 24.22
C ILE A 142 7.24 9.41 24.27
N LYS A 143 7.27 10.12 23.14
CA LYS A 143 7.82 11.49 23.07
C LYS A 143 6.89 12.55 23.69
N GLY A 144 5.61 12.24 23.86
CA GLY A 144 4.60 13.21 24.31
C GLY A 144 4.30 14.29 23.25
N PRO A 145 3.24 15.10 23.41
CA PRO A 145 2.95 16.14 22.43
C PRO A 145 4.11 17.14 22.38
N MET A 146 4.76 17.26 21.22
CA MET A 146 5.66 18.39 20.94
C MET A 146 4.81 19.66 20.99
N LYS A 147 5.06 20.48 22.03
CA LYS A 147 4.47 21.81 22.19
C LYS A 147 5.05 22.80 21.20
#